data_AF-A0A6G3QZZ0-F1
#
_entry.id   AF-A0A6G3QZZ0-F1
#
_cell.length_a   1.000
_cell.length_b   1.000
_cell.length_c   1.000
_cell.angle_alpha   90.00
_cell.angle_beta   90.00
_cell.angle_gamma   90.00
#
_symmetry.space_group_name_H-M   'P 1'
#
loop_
_entity.id
_entity.type
_entity.pdbx_description
1 polymer ?
#
loop_
_entity_poly.entity_id
_entity_poly.type
_entity_poly.pdbx_seq_one_letter_code
_entity_poly.pdbx_strand_id
1 'polypeptide(L)'
;MSRGSRTLSALYVAVALWLAYCTVRTWGTVPLWTSLAMAVAGLAPVLGVAREGVIAEERHAVAVLREREGRRGAWRDTAAAVLARVEVDAACCERWWTSCATDHDPGCAHRTSRDGTA
;
A
#
# COMPACT_ATOMS: atom_id res chain seq x y z
N MET A 1 -10.84 -6.87 -0.14
CA MET A 1 -11.81 -7.26 -1.20
C MET A 1 -12.77 -6.11 -1.46
N SER A 2 -12.94 -5.70 -2.71
CA SER A 2 -13.92 -4.69 -3.07
C SER A 2 -15.34 -5.25 -2.87
N ARG A 3 -16.34 -4.37 -2.70
CA ARG A 3 -17.74 -4.81 -2.61
C ARG A 3 -18.14 -5.64 -3.84
N GLY A 4 -17.68 -5.23 -5.03
CA GLY A 4 -17.89 -5.97 -6.28
C GLY A 4 -17.29 -7.38 -6.26
N SER A 5 -16.05 -7.56 -5.76
CA SER A 5 -15.43 -8.89 -5.72
C SER A 5 -16.15 -9.83 -4.76
N ARG A 6 -16.66 -9.31 -3.63
CA ARG A 6 -17.45 -10.13 -2.69
C ARG A 6 -18.75 -10.63 -3.32
N THR A 7 -19.45 -9.76 -4.04
CA THR A 7 -20.68 -10.15 -4.76
C THR A 7 -20.39 -11.20 -5.82
N LEU A 8 -19.29 -11.03 -6.57
CA LEU A 8 -18.86 -11.96 -7.62
C LEU A 8 -18.47 -13.33 -7.04
N SER A 9 -17.67 -13.35 -5.96
CA SER A 9 -17.35 -14.57 -5.22
C SER A 9 -18.60 -15.28 -4.71
N ALA A 10 -19.56 -14.54 -4.12
CA ALA A 10 -20.80 -15.12 -3.61
C ALA A 10 -21.65 -15.73 -4.74
N LEU A 11 -21.70 -15.06 -5.89
CA LEU A 11 -22.41 -15.55 -7.08
C LEU A 11 -21.75 -16.82 -7.63
N TYR A 12 -20.42 -16.87 -7.66
CA TYR A 12 -19.68 -18.08 -8.02
C TYR A 12 -19.96 -19.25 -7.08
N VAL A 13 -19.95 -19.03 -5.77
CA VAL A 13 -20.31 -20.06 -4.79
C VAL A 13 -21.75 -20.54 -4.99
N ALA A 14 -22.69 -19.62 -5.20
CA ALA A 14 -24.08 -19.97 -5.45
C ALA A 14 -24.26 -20.81 -6.72
N VAL A 15 -23.59 -20.45 -7.81
CA VAL A 15 -23.62 -21.21 -9.07
C VAL A 15 -22.97 -22.58 -8.91
N ALA A 16 -21.85 -22.70 -8.20
CA ALA A 16 -21.19 -23.97 -7.93
C ALA A 16 -22.11 -24.92 -7.13
N LEU A 17 -22.74 -24.41 -6.07
CA LEU A 17 -23.69 -25.19 -5.25
C LEU A 17 -24.93 -25.60 -6.07
N TRP A 18 -25.44 -24.71 -6.91
CA TRP A 18 -26.57 -25.01 -7.79
C TRP A 18 -26.23 -26.12 -8.80
N LEU A 19 -25.07 -26.03 -9.46
CA LEU A 19 -24.63 -27.06 -10.39
C LEU A 19 -24.41 -28.40 -9.69
N ALA A 20 -23.79 -28.41 -8.51
CA ALA A 20 -23.64 -29.62 -7.71
C ALA A 20 -24.99 -30.24 -7.33
N TYR A 21 -25.95 -29.42 -6.90
CA TYR A 21 -27.31 -29.86 -6.62
C TYR A 21 -27.98 -30.49 -7.85
N CYS A 22 -27.91 -29.82 -9.01
CA CYS A 22 -28.43 -30.36 -10.26
C CYS A 22 -27.79 -31.71 -10.60
N THR A 23 -26.47 -31.84 -10.42
CA THR A 23 -25.73 -33.07 -10.74
C THR A 23 -26.22 -34.25 -9.88
N VAL A 24 -26.41 -34.02 -8.57
CA VAL A 24 -26.93 -35.04 -7.65
C VAL A 24 -28.39 -35.40 -7.99
N ARG A 25 -29.23 -34.40 -8.29
CA ARG A 25 -30.65 -34.60 -8.59
C ARG A 25 -30.90 -35.34 -9.90
N THR A 26 -30.01 -35.16 -10.89
CA THR A 26 -30.15 -35.81 -12.20
C THR A 26 -29.38 -37.13 -12.28
N TRP A 27 -28.70 -37.55 -11.21
CA TRP A 27 -27.90 -38.75 -11.24
C TRP A 27 -28.75 -39.99 -11.53
N GLY A 28 -28.42 -40.72 -12.59
CA GLY A 28 -29.15 -41.91 -13.02
C GLY A 28 -30.46 -41.64 -13.77
N THR A 29 -30.90 -40.39 -13.92
CA THR A 29 -32.11 -40.03 -14.69
C THR A 29 -31.80 -39.43 -16.05
N VAL A 30 -30.61 -38.83 -16.21
CA VAL A 30 -30.12 -38.26 -17.48
C VAL A 30 -28.84 -38.96 -17.95
N PRO A 31 -28.47 -38.82 -19.24
CA PRO A 31 -27.20 -39.32 -19.75
C PRO A 31 -26.02 -38.80 -18.93
N LEU A 32 -25.10 -39.72 -18.54
CA LEU A 32 -23.94 -39.45 -17.70
C LEU A 32 -23.11 -38.22 -18.13
N TRP A 33 -23.01 -37.97 -19.44
CA TRP A 33 -22.26 -36.83 -19.98
C TRP A 33 -22.79 -35.48 -19.49
N THR A 34 -24.11 -35.34 -19.28
CA THR A 34 -24.71 -34.07 -18.81
C THR A 34 -24.35 -33.79 -17.35
N SER A 35 -24.30 -34.83 -16.52
CA SER A 35 -23.88 -34.72 -15.12
C SER A 35 -22.38 -34.41 -15.03
N LEU A 36 -21.55 -35.04 -15.88
CA LEU A 36 -20.14 -34.70 -16.01
C LEU A 36 -19.92 -33.25 -16.48
N ALA A 37 -20.69 -32.79 -17.46
CA ALA A 37 -20.60 -31.41 -17.96
C ALA A 37 -20.95 -30.39 -16.86
N MET A 38 -21.97 -30.64 -16.04
CA MET A 38 -22.32 -29.78 -14.90
C MET A 38 -21.25 -29.80 -13.81
N ALA A 39 -20.66 -30.97 -13.52
CA ALA A 39 -19.56 -31.08 -12.56
C ALA A 39 -18.33 -30.30 -13.02
N VAL A 40 -17.95 -30.41 -14.31
CA VAL A 40 -16.84 -29.64 -14.90
C VAL A 40 -17.16 -28.15 -14.92
N ALA A 41 -18.39 -27.76 -15.26
CA ALA A 41 -18.81 -26.35 -15.22
C ALA A 41 -18.73 -25.76 -13.81
N GLY A 42 -18.92 -26.56 -12.76
CA GLY A 42 -18.73 -26.17 -11.37
C GLY A 42 -17.29 -25.79 -10.99
N LEU A 43 -16.28 -26.21 -11.78
CA LEU A 43 -14.89 -25.82 -11.55
C LEU A 43 -14.61 -24.36 -11.91
N ALA A 44 -15.31 -23.81 -12.92
CA ALA A 44 -15.13 -22.44 -13.36
C ALA A 44 -15.33 -21.38 -12.24
N PRO A 45 -16.44 -21.41 -11.46
CA PRO A 45 -16.61 -20.51 -10.33
C PRO A 45 -15.56 -20.70 -9.21
N VAL A 46 -15.14 -21.94 -8.95
CA VAL A 46 -14.08 -22.23 -7.95
C VAL A 46 -12.76 -21.59 -8.36
N LEU A 47 -12.38 -21.73 -9.63
CA LEU A 47 -11.20 -21.09 -10.21
C LEU A 47 -11.32 -19.56 -10.18
N GLY A 48 -12.52 -19.02 -10.38
CA GLY A 48 -12.82 -17.59 -10.26
C GLY A 48 -12.52 -17.05 -8.86
N VAL A 49 -13.03 -17.72 -7.82
CA VAL A 49 -12.77 -17.34 -6.42
C VAL A 49 -11.29 -17.46 -6.07
N ALA A 50 -10.62 -18.54 -6.50
CA ALA A 50 -9.18 -18.73 -6.26
C ALA A 50 -8.35 -17.59 -6.90
N ARG A 51 -8.66 -17.20 -8.14
CA ARG A 51 -8.00 -16.06 -8.81
C ARG A 51 -8.23 -14.75 -8.06
N GLU A 52 -9.45 -14.48 -7.62
CA GLU A 52 -9.75 -13.27 -6.83
C GLU A 52 -8.97 -13.23 -5.51
N GLY A 53 -8.78 -14.39 -4.87
CA GLY A 53 -7.95 -14.53 -3.68
C GLY A 53 -6.48 -14.17 -3.95
N VAL A 54 -5.88 -14.75 -5.00
CA VAL A 54 -4.48 -14.48 -5.37
C VAL A 54 -4.28 -13.00 -5.71
N ILE A 55 -5.17 -12.40 -6.50
CA ILE A 55 -5.09 -10.98 -6.86
C ILE A 55 -5.24 -10.07 -5.64
N ALA A 56 -6.09 -10.46 -4.66
CA ALA A 56 -6.22 -9.71 -3.42
C ALA A 56 -4.93 -9.74 -2.60
N GLU A 57 -4.26 -10.89 -2.54
CA GLU A 57 -2.98 -11.06 -1.83
C GLU A 57 -1.86 -10.25 -2.49
N GLU A 58 -1.73 -10.31 -3.82
CA GLU A 58 -0.75 -9.51 -4.56
C GLU A 58 -0.93 -8.00 -4.31
N ARG A 59 -2.18 -7.52 -4.35
CA ARG A 59 -2.48 -6.10 -4.05
C ARG A 59 -2.13 -5.73 -2.62
N HIS A 60 -2.35 -6.64 -1.67
CA HIS A 60 -1.97 -6.41 -0.28
C HIS A 60 -0.45 -6.33 -0.12
N ALA A 61 0.30 -7.26 -0.74
CA ALA A 61 1.76 -7.26 -0.73
C ALA A 61 2.33 -5.96 -1.33
N VAL A 62 1.80 -5.51 -2.47
CA VAL A 62 2.20 -4.24 -3.10
C VAL A 62 1.88 -3.04 -2.21
N ALA A 63 0.73 -3.02 -1.55
CA ALA A 63 0.37 -1.94 -0.64
C ALA A 63 1.35 -1.85 0.55
N VAL A 64 1.73 -3.00 1.13
CA VAL A 64 2.72 -3.07 2.22
C VAL A 64 4.09 -2.59 1.76
N LEU A 65 4.53 -2.95 0.55
CA LEU A 65 5.80 -2.48 -0.01
C LEU A 65 5.79 -0.96 -0.20
N ARG A 66 4.71 -0.42 -0.77
CA ARG A 66 4.55 1.04 -0.94
C ARG A 66 4.54 1.79 0.38
N GLU A 67 3.90 1.27 1.42
CA GLU A 67 3.91 1.90 2.74
C GLU A 67 5.34 1.95 3.32
N ARG A 68 6.11 0.86 3.18
CA ARG A 68 7.50 0.80 3.62
C ARG A 68 8.38 1.77 2.84
N GLU A 69 8.20 1.87 1.53
CA GLU A 69 8.89 2.83 0.67
C GLU A 69 8.54 4.27 1.06
N GLY A 70 7.26 4.57 1.27
CA GLY A 70 6.81 5.88 1.72
C GLY A 70 7.43 6.27 3.07
N ARG A 71 7.52 5.34 4.02
CA ARG A 71 8.17 5.56 5.32
C ARG A 71 9.67 5.83 5.17
N ARG A 72 10.35 5.11 4.29
CA ARG A 72 11.77 5.34 3.98
C ARG A 72 11.97 6.70 3.30
N GLY A 73 11.07 7.08 2.39
CA GLY A 73 11.05 8.40 1.75
C GLY A 73 10.93 9.51 2.78
N ALA A 74 9.91 9.44 3.64
CA ALA A 74 9.71 10.41 4.72
C ALA A 74 10.93 10.52 5.65
N TRP A 75 11.55 9.40 6.01
CA TRP A 75 12.79 9.43 6.80
C TRP A 75 13.94 10.14 6.07
N ARG A 76 14.13 9.87 4.78
CA ARG A 76 15.14 10.57 3.97
C ARG A 76 14.87 12.06 3.87
N ASP A 77 13.61 12.46 3.70
CA ASP A 77 13.23 13.87 3.63
C ASP A 77 13.51 14.56 4.96
N THR A 78 13.20 13.91 6.09
CA THR A 78 13.55 14.47 7.41
C THR A 78 15.06 14.57 7.62
N ALA A 79 15.83 13.57 7.20
CA ALA A 79 17.29 13.60 7.29
C ALA A 79 17.89 14.70 6.41
N ALA A 80 17.39 14.87 5.19
CA ALA A 80 17.79 15.94 4.27
C ALA A 80 17.45 17.32 4.83
N ALA A 81 16.27 17.49 5.45
CA ALA A 81 15.87 18.74 6.09
C ALA A 81 16.77 19.09 7.29
N VAL A 82 17.20 18.11 8.08
CA VAL A 82 18.15 18.32 9.18
C VAL A 82 19.51 18.75 8.63
N LEU A 83 20.04 18.05 7.62
CA LEU A 83 21.30 18.42 6.98
C LEU A 83 21.26 19.83 6.37
N ALA A 84 20.18 20.16 5.67
CA ALA A 84 19.98 21.49 5.10
C ALA A 84 19.94 22.59 6.19
N ARG A 85 19.29 22.33 7.33
CA ARG A 85 19.29 23.27 8.46
C ARG A 85 20.69 23.48 9.05
N VAL A 86 21.44 22.40 9.27
CA VAL A 86 22.82 22.49 9.78
C VAL A 86 23.70 23.30 8.85
N GLU A 87 23.58 23.09 7.54
CA GLU A 87 24.35 23.84 6.54
C GLU A 87 23.98 25.34 6.52
N VAL A 88 22.69 25.66 6.62
CA VAL A 88 22.21 27.04 6.70
C VAL A 88 22.71 27.72 7.98
N ASP A 89 22.64 27.04 9.12
CA ASP A 89 23.14 27.57 10.39
C ASP A 89 24.65 27.82 10.34
N ALA A 90 25.42 26.90 9.76
CA ALA A 90 26.87 27.06 9.59
C ALA A 90 27.21 28.27 8.69
N ALA A 91 26.52 28.41 7.55
CA ALA A 91 26.70 29.56 6.65
C ALA A 91 26.32 30.89 7.33
N CYS A 92 25.30 30.89 8.19
CA CYS A 92 24.92 32.06 9.00
C CYS A 92 26.05 32.47 9.96
N CYS A 93 26.59 31.52 10.73
CA CYS A 93 27.68 31.80 11.66
C CYS A 93 28.97 32.26 10.95
N GLU A 94 29.29 31.68 9.80
CA GLU A 94 30.44 32.10 8.98
C GLU A 94 30.27 33.54 8.48
N ARG A 95 29.08 33.91 8.01
CA ARG A 95 28.74 35.29 7.61
C ARG A 95 28.80 36.26 8.79
N TRP A 96 28.33 35.86 9.96
CA TRP A 96 28.42 36.68 11.17
C TRP A 96 29.86 36.97 11.56
N TRP A 97 30.72 35.94 11.59
CA TRP A 97 32.13 36.11 11.92
C TRP A 97 32.86 37.00 10.90
N THR A 98 32.62 36.78 9.60
CA THR A 98 33.25 37.57 8.52
C THR A 98 32.72 39.00 8.42
N SER A 99 31.51 39.28 8.93
CA SER A 99 30.93 40.63 9.00
C SER A 99 31.30 41.40 10.28
N CYS A 100 32.34 40.98 10.99
CA CYS A 100 32.75 41.58 12.26
C CYS A 100 31.59 41.65 13.28
N ALA A 101 30.80 40.57 13.35
CA ALA A 101 29.67 40.39 14.25
C ALA A 101 28.44 41.29 14.02
N THR A 102 28.27 41.84 12.81
CA THR A 102 27.18 42.81 12.54
C THR A 102 25.88 42.20 12.02
N ASP A 103 25.93 41.01 11.39
CA ASP A 103 24.78 40.44 10.70
C ASP A 103 24.58 38.96 11.05
N HIS A 104 23.96 38.72 12.21
CA HIS A 104 23.60 37.37 12.69
C HIS A 104 22.09 37.18 12.63
N ASP A 105 21.63 36.07 12.05
CA ASP A 105 20.20 35.75 12.01
C ASP A 105 19.64 35.63 13.43
N PRO A 106 18.60 36.39 13.81
CA PRO A 106 18.00 36.31 15.13
C PRO A 106 17.42 34.92 15.46
N GLY A 107 17.13 34.08 14.46
CA GLY A 107 16.65 32.72 14.62
C GLY A 107 17.74 31.64 14.72
N CYS A 108 19.02 32.00 14.62
CA CYS A 108 20.12 31.02 14.64
C CYS A 108 20.24 30.32 16.00
N ALA A 109 20.34 28.99 15.98
CA ALA A 109 20.45 28.17 17.20
C ALA A 109 21.77 28.39 17.97
N HIS A 110 22.82 28.88 17.31
CA HIS A 110 24.13 29.16 17.93
C HIS A 110 24.25 30.57 18.50
N ARG A 111 23.22 31.40 18.37
CA ARG A 111 23.20 32.75 18.92
C ARG A 111 23.26 32.70 20.43
N THR A 112 24.30 33.30 21.01
CA THR A 112 24.41 33.49 22.45
C THR A 112 23.93 34.90 22.82
N SER A 113 23.50 35.10 24.06
CA SER A 113 23.00 36.42 24.52
C SER A 113 24.05 37.55 24.42
N ARG A 114 25.31 37.22 24.18
CA ARG A 114 26.43 38.15 23.99
C ARG A 114 26.45 38.78 22.59
N ASP A 115 25.81 38.15 21.61
CA ASP A 115 25.80 38.58 20.21
C ASP A 115 24.72 39.65 19.92
N GLY A 116 24.03 40.12 20.98
CA GLY A 116 22.98 41.13 20.92
C GLY A 116 23.36 42.51 21.45
N THR A 117 24.62 42.73 21.84
CA THR A 117 25.08 44.05 22.27
C THR A 117 25.53 44.86 21.06
N ALA A 118 24.73 45.87 20.74
CA ALA A 118 25.00 46.96 19.81
C ALA A 118 26.34 47.66 20.08
#